data_AF-A0A3G4VJW1-F1
#
_entry.id   AF-A0A3G4VJW1-F1
#
_cell.length_a   1.000
_cell.length_b   1.000
_cell.length_c   1.000
_cell.angle_alpha   90.00
_cell.angle_beta   90.00
_cell.angle_gamma   90.00
#
_symmetry.space_group_name_H-M   'P 1'
#
loop_
_entity.id
_entity.type
_entity.pdbx_description
1 polymer ?
#
loop_
_entity_poly.entity_id
_entity_poly.type
_entity_poly.pdbx_seq_one_letter_code
_entity_poly.pdbx_strand_id
1 'polypeptide(L)'
;MVSSITNMPPNRSIYSEGEHNIAINNLLASATQKVPLSESRKNDLDALFTLAKSNDKDSIELLQNLSLSDGEVSSYAQHLLCKLVTKEDGASYDAACSARSGCQSLITNFSGGIITNEILEDNPKLLLVAGSKIEGDGPHRESIPPQVKSKIGSFDDKDVKPQWWHETKLKDGQFETPKPSTIKDKDYWVKEHKLPDDGACQFRAAFTLRDKDDTWLSASKEDIRDEVEKNPVLVKKAIHDSVTFLKGANLIPDRFIVFFGKEGVEDHVYNKTIKSGDFNLYSPRGIESALGEFPTLTSEEEDFLSTLADSIGENLRNVFKLPLTSDDSKAYSVPTGNHYNLITPVDFFTKID
;
A
#
# COMPACT_ATOMS: atom_id res chain seq x y z
N MET A 1 11.04 -33.51 32.50
CA MET A 1 11.73 -33.24 31.23
C MET A 1 11.02 -32.09 30.57
N VAL A 2 11.72 -31.04 30.14
CA VAL A 2 11.12 -29.94 29.38
C VAL A 2 10.97 -30.47 27.95
N SER A 3 9.75 -30.78 27.51
CA SER A 3 9.52 -31.20 26.12
C SER A 3 9.63 -29.96 25.22
N SER A 4 10.81 -29.76 24.64
CA SER A 4 10.95 -28.78 23.56
C SER A 4 10.32 -29.36 22.29
N ILE A 5 9.60 -28.53 21.54
CA ILE A 5 9.01 -28.87 20.24
C ILE A 5 10.08 -29.41 19.27
N THR A 6 11.32 -28.97 19.42
CA THR A 6 12.50 -29.43 18.64
C THR A 6 12.77 -30.94 18.70
N ASN A 7 12.26 -31.65 19.72
CA ASN A 7 12.53 -33.08 19.91
C ASN A 7 11.34 -33.99 19.56
N MET A 8 10.27 -33.46 18.94
CA MET A 8 9.11 -34.27 18.58
C MET A 8 9.41 -35.17 17.37
N PRO A 9 9.13 -36.49 17.44
CA PRO A 9 9.27 -37.38 16.30
C PRO A 9 8.29 -36.99 15.17
N PRO A 10 8.69 -37.05 13.89
CA PRO A 10 7.87 -36.61 12.76
C PRO A 10 6.58 -37.43 12.53
N ASN A 11 6.42 -38.55 13.25
CA ASN A 11 5.27 -39.46 13.11
C ASN A 11 4.28 -39.35 14.29
N ARG A 12 4.45 -38.37 15.19
CA ARG A 12 3.57 -38.16 16.34
C ARG A 12 2.83 -36.84 16.21
N SER A 13 1.52 -36.88 16.43
CA SER A 13 0.69 -35.68 16.46
C SER A 13 1.09 -34.76 17.61
N ILE A 14 1.10 -33.44 17.38
CA ILE A 14 1.35 -32.47 18.45
C ILE A 14 0.26 -32.53 19.53
N TYR A 15 -0.93 -33.01 19.17
CA TYR A 15 -2.08 -33.23 20.03
C TYR A 15 -2.08 -34.61 20.71
N SER A 16 -1.22 -35.55 20.26
CA SER A 16 -1.08 -36.86 20.92
C SER A 16 -0.28 -36.80 22.23
N GLU A 17 0.44 -35.70 22.46
CA GLU A 17 1.05 -35.33 23.75
C GLU A 17 0.15 -34.32 24.51
N GLY A 18 -1.12 -34.23 24.11
CA GLY A 18 -2.05 -33.07 24.15
C GLY A 18 -2.43 -32.43 25.49
N GLU A 19 -1.80 -32.76 26.60
CA GLU A 19 -1.94 -32.00 27.86
C GLU A 19 -0.60 -31.73 28.57
N HIS A 20 0.54 -32.20 28.02
CA HIS A 20 1.82 -32.19 28.73
C HIS A 20 2.98 -31.55 27.98
N ASN A 21 2.77 -31.05 26.76
CA ASN A 21 3.77 -30.21 26.10
C ASN A 21 3.71 -28.78 26.64
N ILE A 22 4.53 -28.52 27.67
CA ILE A 22 4.64 -27.23 28.34
C ILE A 22 4.90 -26.08 27.35
N ALA A 23 5.66 -26.33 26.27
CA ALA A 23 5.94 -25.31 25.28
C ALA A 23 4.67 -24.88 24.51
N ILE A 24 3.83 -25.84 24.10
CA ILE A 24 2.56 -25.55 23.40
C ILE A 24 1.59 -24.80 24.31
N ASN A 25 1.42 -25.26 25.55
CA ASN A 25 0.56 -24.58 26.54
C ASN A 25 1.04 -23.16 26.83
N ASN A 26 2.37 -22.97 26.92
CA ASN A 26 2.95 -21.65 27.09
C ASN A 26 2.71 -20.75 25.89
N LEU A 27 2.81 -21.26 24.66
CA LEU A 27 2.51 -20.49 23.45
C LEU A 27 1.04 -20.05 23.41
N LEU A 28 0.11 -20.98 23.64
CA LEU A 28 -1.33 -20.70 23.68
C LEU A 28 -1.66 -19.66 24.78
N ALA A 29 -1.19 -19.89 26.00
CA ALA A 29 -1.41 -18.96 27.11
C ALA A 29 -0.81 -17.58 26.82
N SER A 30 0.37 -17.52 26.21
CA SER A 30 1.03 -16.25 25.88
C SER A 30 0.31 -15.49 24.77
N ALA A 31 -0.23 -16.19 23.78
CA ALA A 31 -1.07 -15.59 22.74
C ALA A 31 -2.35 -15.00 23.33
N THR A 32 -3.04 -15.75 24.20
CA THR A 32 -4.27 -15.26 24.86
C THR A 32 -4.01 -14.10 25.82
N GLN A 33 -2.88 -14.13 26.55
CA GLN A 33 -2.52 -13.11 27.53
C GLN A 33 -1.78 -11.90 26.93
N LYS A 34 -1.56 -11.88 25.61
CA LYS A 34 -0.86 -10.79 24.88
C LYS A 34 0.54 -10.49 25.46
N VAL A 35 1.24 -11.53 25.91
CA VAL A 35 2.58 -11.38 26.51
C VAL A 35 3.60 -11.06 25.40
N PRO A 36 4.56 -10.16 25.64
CA PRO A 36 5.65 -9.91 24.68
C PRO A 36 6.38 -11.18 24.25
N LEU A 37 6.84 -11.20 23.01
CA LEU A 37 7.57 -12.30 22.41
C LEU A 37 8.97 -12.38 23.03
N SER A 38 9.17 -13.40 23.87
CA SER A 38 10.49 -13.72 24.40
C SER A 38 11.26 -14.60 23.43
N GLU A 39 12.59 -14.61 23.54
CA GLU A 39 13.45 -15.46 22.71
C GLU A 39 13.06 -16.95 22.82
N SER A 40 12.66 -17.42 24.01
CA SER A 40 12.19 -18.80 24.20
C SER A 40 10.94 -19.10 23.36
N ARG A 41 9.94 -18.21 23.38
CA ARG A 41 8.69 -18.41 22.63
C ARG A 41 8.93 -18.32 21.13
N LYS A 42 9.82 -17.42 20.72
CA LYS A 42 10.25 -17.32 19.33
C LYS A 42 10.91 -18.62 18.85
N ASN A 43 11.81 -19.21 19.65
CA ASN A 43 12.42 -20.50 19.33
C ASN A 43 11.39 -21.64 19.22
N ASP A 44 10.38 -21.65 20.09
CA ASP A 44 9.29 -22.63 20.01
C ASP A 44 8.45 -22.45 18.73
N LEU A 45 8.15 -21.20 18.33
CA LEU A 45 7.47 -20.89 17.07
C LEU A 45 8.32 -21.22 15.84
N ASP A 46 9.63 -20.98 15.88
CA ASP A 46 10.56 -21.33 14.80
C ASP A 46 10.70 -22.87 14.66
N ALA A 47 10.60 -23.60 15.77
CA ALA A 47 10.54 -25.06 15.74
C ALA A 47 9.24 -25.57 15.10
N LEU A 48 8.08 -24.97 15.43
CA LEU A 48 6.81 -25.27 14.75
C LEU A 48 6.90 -24.97 13.25
N PHE A 49 7.48 -23.84 12.87
CA PHE A 49 7.67 -23.51 11.46
C PHE A 49 8.56 -24.53 10.75
N THR A 50 9.63 -25.00 11.40
CA THR A 50 10.53 -26.01 10.83
C THR A 50 9.80 -27.31 10.48
N LEU A 51 8.89 -27.76 11.35
CA LEU A 51 8.02 -28.91 11.08
C LEU A 51 7.00 -28.59 9.97
N ALA A 52 6.32 -27.45 10.08
CA ALA A 52 5.31 -27.01 9.13
C ALA A 52 5.82 -26.91 7.69
N LYS A 53 7.08 -26.50 7.47
CA LYS A 53 7.71 -26.43 6.13
C LYS A 53 7.68 -27.76 5.38
N SER A 54 7.67 -28.88 6.11
CA SER A 54 7.60 -30.25 5.58
C SER A 54 6.17 -30.78 5.51
N ASN A 55 5.17 -29.90 5.54
CA ASN A 55 3.74 -30.21 5.51
C ASN A 55 3.24 -30.99 6.74
N ASP A 56 3.85 -30.77 7.90
CA ASP A 56 3.28 -31.23 9.17
C ASP A 56 1.99 -30.45 9.47
N LYS A 57 0.84 -31.11 9.26
CA LYS A 57 -0.49 -30.48 9.31
C LYS A 57 -0.82 -29.92 10.69
N ASP A 58 -0.43 -30.66 11.71
CA ASP A 58 -0.60 -30.30 13.11
C ASP A 58 0.12 -28.97 13.43
N SER A 59 1.39 -28.84 13.03
CA SER A 59 2.14 -27.60 13.23
C SER A 59 1.56 -26.43 12.43
N ILE A 60 1.07 -26.67 11.21
CA ILE A 60 0.37 -25.65 10.42
C ILE A 60 -0.92 -25.19 11.13
N GLU A 61 -1.72 -26.13 11.62
CA GLU A 61 -2.96 -25.85 12.36
C GLU A 61 -2.69 -25.07 13.65
N LEU A 62 -1.65 -25.44 14.41
CA LEU A 62 -1.29 -24.70 15.62
C LEU A 62 -0.84 -23.28 15.31
N LEU A 63 -0.03 -23.07 14.25
CA LEU A 63 0.33 -21.72 13.80
C LEU A 63 -0.92 -20.92 13.40
N GLN A 64 -1.87 -21.54 12.73
CA GLN A 64 -3.16 -20.93 12.40
C GLN A 64 -3.95 -20.56 13.66
N ASN A 65 -4.05 -21.42 14.65
CA ASN A 65 -4.77 -21.10 15.89
C ASN A 65 -4.10 -19.97 16.69
N LEU A 66 -2.77 -19.99 16.80
CA LEU A 66 -2.00 -18.93 17.46
C LEU A 66 -2.17 -17.57 16.77
N SER A 67 -2.35 -17.59 15.44
CA SER A 67 -2.52 -16.38 14.61
C SER A 67 -3.90 -15.70 14.72
N LEU A 68 -4.84 -16.30 15.45
CA LEU A 68 -6.19 -15.73 15.67
C LEU A 68 -6.28 -14.80 16.87
N SER A 69 -5.26 -14.78 17.72
CA SER A 69 -5.19 -13.91 18.91
C SER A 69 -4.56 -12.56 18.56
N ASP A 70 -4.42 -11.67 19.54
CA ASP A 70 -3.65 -10.44 19.39
C ASP A 70 -2.25 -10.56 19.99
N GLY A 71 -1.39 -9.58 19.73
CA GLY A 71 -0.07 -9.45 20.34
C GLY A 71 1.05 -10.17 19.59
N GLU A 72 2.27 -10.09 20.12
CA GLU A 72 3.48 -10.42 19.37
C GLU A 72 3.61 -11.90 19.00
N VAL A 73 3.05 -12.83 19.81
CA VAL A 73 3.01 -14.26 19.48
C VAL A 73 2.13 -14.51 18.25
N SER A 74 0.93 -13.91 18.22
CA SER A 74 0.03 -14.00 17.07
C SER A 74 0.65 -13.37 15.83
N SER A 75 1.18 -12.14 15.95
CA SER A 75 1.84 -11.45 14.84
C SER A 75 3.01 -12.26 14.27
N TYR A 76 3.81 -12.92 15.12
CA TYR A 76 4.90 -13.78 14.66
C TYR A 76 4.37 -15.08 14.02
N ALA A 77 3.32 -15.70 14.57
CA ALA A 77 2.68 -16.86 13.94
C ALA A 77 2.11 -16.52 12.55
N GLN A 78 1.46 -15.37 12.39
CA GLN A 78 1.00 -14.87 11.10
C GLN A 78 2.17 -14.67 10.12
N HIS A 79 3.29 -14.11 10.59
CA HIS A 79 4.49 -13.97 9.78
C HIS A 79 4.99 -15.33 9.29
N LEU A 80 5.07 -16.34 10.17
CA LEU A 80 5.47 -17.70 9.79
C LEU A 80 4.51 -18.34 8.76
N LEU A 81 3.19 -18.10 8.88
CA LEU A 81 2.23 -18.54 7.86
C LEU A 81 2.47 -17.86 6.50
N CYS A 82 2.78 -16.56 6.49
CA CYS A 82 3.18 -15.86 5.27
C CYS A 82 4.45 -16.48 4.64
N LYS A 83 5.44 -16.88 5.46
CA LYS A 83 6.64 -17.58 4.97
C LYS A 83 6.30 -18.92 4.31
N LEU A 84 5.33 -19.66 4.83
CA LEU A 84 4.87 -20.91 4.20
C LEU A 84 4.29 -20.67 2.80
N VAL A 85 3.34 -19.73 2.64
CA VAL A 85 2.69 -19.51 1.33
C VAL A 85 3.60 -18.87 0.28
N THR A 86 4.63 -18.16 0.73
CA THR A 86 5.69 -17.59 -0.13
C THR A 86 6.84 -18.57 -0.39
N LYS A 87 6.78 -19.77 0.21
CA LYS A 87 7.80 -20.82 0.12
C LYS A 87 9.21 -20.37 0.55
N GLU A 88 9.27 -19.42 1.48
CA GLU A 88 10.53 -18.97 2.06
C GLU A 88 11.17 -20.09 2.91
N ASP A 89 12.49 -20.06 3.07
CA ASP A 89 13.29 -21.02 3.84
C ASP A 89 13.08 -22.49 3.44
N GLY A 90 12.72 -22.72 2.17
CA GLY A 90 12.54 -24.06 1.60
C GLY A 90 11.23 -24.73 1.98
N ALA A 91 10.18 -23.98 2.33
CA ALA A 91 8.86 -24.57 2.55
C ALA A 91 8.35 -25.29 1.29
N SER A 92 7.79 -26.48 1.48
CA SER A 92 7.25 -27.29 0.37
C SER A 92 5.98 -26.68 -0.22
N TYR A 93 5.69 -27.01 -1.49
CA TYR A 93 4.42 -26.62 -2.13
C TYR A 93 3.20 -27.15 -1.36
N ASP A 94 3.27 -28.37 -0.84
CA ASP A 94 2.17 -28.99 -0.09
C ASP A 94 1.92 -28.27 1.25
N ALA A 95 2.99 -27.85 1.93
CA ALA A 95 2.89 -27.02 3.14
C ALA A 95 2.22 -25.67 2.85
N ALA A 96 2.65 -24.99 1.77
CA ALA A 96 2.05 -23.75 1.32
C ALA A 96 0.54 -23.94 1.02
N CYS A 97 0.18 -25.02 0.32
CA CYS A 97 -1.21 -25.33 -0.01
C CYS A 97 -2.03 -25.60 1.24
N SER A 98 -1.47 -26.35 2.20
CA SER A 98 -2.15 -26.69 3.45
C SER A 98 -2.34 -25.48 4.35
N ALA A 99 -1.36 -24.55 4.40
CA ALA A 99 -1.50 -23.26 5.07
C ALA A 99 -2.63 -22.42 4.44
N ARG A 100 -2.66 -22.29 3.11
CA ARG A 100 -3.72 -21.59 2.37
C ARG A 100 -5.09 -22.22 2.63
N SER A 101 -5.24 -23.53 2.43
CA SER A 101 -6.51 -24.25 2.57
C SER A 101 -7.01 -24.26 4.02
N GLY A 102 -6.12 -24.33 5.01
CA GLY A 102 -6.50 -24.21 6.41
C GLY A 102 -7.04 -22.81 6.75
N CYS A 103 -6.39 -21.73 6.30
CA CYS A 103 -6.92 -20.37 6.47
C CYS A 103 -8.23 -20.16 5.72
N GLN A 104 -8.40 -20.75 4.53
CA GLN A 104 -9.68 -20.75 3.82
C GLN A 104 -10.76 -21.46 4.65
N SER A 105 -10.49 -22.65 5.18
CA SER A 105 -11.40 -23.41 6.05
C SER A 105 -11.79 -22.62 7.30
N LEU A 106 -10.83 -21.93 7.94
CA LEU A 106 -11.11 -21.03 9.06
C LEU A 106 -12.13 -19.97 8.68
N ILE A 107 -11.91 -19.28 7.56
CA ILE A 107 -12.79 -18.21 7.09
C ILE A 107 -14.15 -18.73 6.62
N THR A 108 -14.25 -19.93 6.03
CA THR A 108 -15.52 -20.43 5.49
C THR A 108 -16.36 -21.19 6.51
N ASN A 109 -15.73 -22.02 7.34
CA ASN A 109 -16.43 -22.98 8.21
C ASN A 109 -16.66 -22.43 9.61
N PHE A 110 -15.87 -21.45 10.05
CA PHE A 110 -15.92 -20.91 11.41
C PHE A 110 -16.34 -19.44 11.47
N SER A 111 -16.83 -18.87 10.35
CA SER A 111 -17.27 -17.47 10.26
C SER A 111 -18.46 -17.10 11.14
N GLY A 112 -19.22 -18.10 11.60
CA GLY A 112 -20.42 -17.91 12.41
C GLY A 112 -20.17 -17.74 13.91
N GLY A 113 -18.92 -17.79 14.37
CA GLY A 113 -18.63 -17.65 15.80
C GLY A 113 -17.17 -17.34 16.14
N ILE A 114 -16.21 -18.11 15.61
CA ILE A 114 -14.80 -18.00 16.01
C ILE A 114 -14.06 -16.99 15.13
N ILE A 115 -14.29 -17.02 13.81
CA ILE A 115 -13.61 -16.13 12.86
C ILE A 115 -14.55 -14.99 12.48
N THR A 116 -14.54 -13.94 13.28
CA THR A 116 -15.35 -12.73 13.03
C THR A 116 -14.68 -11.81 12.00
N ASN A 117 -15.42 -10.82 11.50
CA ASN A 117 -14.82 -9.76 10.68
C ASN A 117 -13.74 -9.01 11.45
N GLU A 118 -13.99 -8.70 12.73
CA GLU A 118 -13.07 -7.99 13.61
C GLU A 118 -11.72 -8.73 13.70
N ILE A 119 -11.72 -10.05 13.91
CA ILE A 119 -10.50 -10.85 13.94
C ILE A 119 -9.74 -10.77 12.60
N LEU A 120 -10.44 -10.86 11.48
CA LEU A 120 -9.80 -10.78 10.15
C LEU A 120 -9.30 -9.37 9.84
N GLU A 121 -9.92 -8.35 10.40
CA GLU A 121 -9.53 -6.96 10.27
C GLU A 121 -8.29 -6.65 11.10
N ASP A 122 -8.20 -7.19 12.32
CA ASP A 122 -7.03 -7.06 13.19
C ASP A 122 -5.86 -7.95 12.70
N ASN A 123 -6.18 -9.04 12.01
CA ASN A 123 -5.21 -10.05 11.53
C ASN A 123 -5.28 -10.25 10.00
N PRO A 124 -5.06 -9.21 9.18
CA PRO A 124 -5.28 -9.25 7.73
C PRO A 124 -4.32 -10.19 6.98
N LYS A 125 -3.22 -10.63 7.60
CA LYS A 125 -2.33 -11.63 7.00
C LYS A 125 -3.02 -12.98 6.83
N LEU A 126 -4.08 -13.28 7.59
CA LEU A 126 -4.90 -14.48 7.38
C LEU A 126 -5.66 -14.42 6.05
N LEU A 127 -6.15 -13.23 5.68
CA LEU A 127 -6.76 -12.99 4.37
C LEU A 127 -5.71 -13.11 3.26
N LEU A 128 -4.50 -12.60 3.49
CA LEU A 128 -3.37 -12.76 2.57
C LEU A 128 -3.07 -14.24 2.33
N VAL A 129 -2.86 -15.03 3.38
CA VAL A 129 -2.57 -16.47 3.30
C VAL A 129 -3.69 -17.22 2.59
N ALA A 130 -4.95 -16.97 2.97
CA ALA A 130 -6.11 -17.63 2.35
C ALA A 130 -6.29 -17.26 0.86
N GLY A 131 -5.98 -16.02 0.48
CA GLY A 131 -6.11 -15.49 -0.88
C GLY A 131 -4.84 -15.62 -1.74
N SER A 132 -3.73 -16.14 -1.22
CA SER A 132 -2.44 -16.12 -1.93
C SER A 132 -2.38 -17.09 -3.10
N LYS A 133 -1.79 -16.63 -4.21
CA LYS A 133 -1.23 -17.51 -5.23
C LYS A 133 0.06 -18.15 -4.72
N ILE A 134 0.16 -19.46 -4.90
CA ILE A 134 1.32 -20.23 -4.51
C ILE A 134 2.12 -20.53 -5.77
N GLU A 135 3.43 -20.32 -5.71
CA GLU A 135 4.32 -20.69 -6.78
C GLU A 135 4.31 -22.22 -6.99
N GLY A 136 3.88 -22.65 -8.17
CA GLY A 136 3.58 -24.05 -8.49
C GLY A 136 2.10 -24.30 -8.77
N ASP A 137 1.22 -23.32 -8.47
CA ASP A 137 -0.18 -23.36 -8.87
C ASP A 137 -0.25 -23.43 -10.41
N GLY A 138 -0.55 -24.62 -10.94
CA GLY A 138 -0.77 -24.87 -12.36
C GLY A 138 -2.16 -24.40 -12.84
N PRO A 139 -2.53 -24.71 -14.09
CA PRO A 139 -3.82 -24.29 -14.69
C PRO A 139 -5.05 -24.93 -14.04
N HIS A 140 -4.89 -25.99 -13.23
CA HIS A 140 -5.96 -26.72 -12.55
C HIS A 140 -6.06 -26.41 -11.05
N ARG A 141 -5.57 -25.23 -10.65
CA ARG A 141 -5.63 -24.79 -9.25
C ARG A 141 -7.07 -24.67 -8.77
N GLU A 142 -7.33 -25.11 -7.54
CA GLU A 142 -8.59 -24.83 -6.84
C GLU A 142 -8.84 -23.32 -6.71
N SER A 143 -10.07 -22.93 -7.06
CA SER A 143 -10.50 -21.54 -6.93
C SER A 143 -10.57 -21.11 -5.47
N ILE A 144 -10.15 -19.88 -5.18
CA ILE A 144 -10.38 -19.27 -3.87
C ILE A 144 -11.90 -19.27 -3.58
N PRO A 145 -12.35 -19.75 -2.40
CA PRO A 145 -13.76 -19.77 -2.05
C PRO A 145 -14.43 -18.40 -2.14
N PRO A 146 -15.69 -18.28 -2.63
CA PRO A 146 -16.38 -16.99 -2.77
C PRO A 146 -16.46 -16.18 -1.48
N GLN A 147 -16.63 -16.86 -0.33
CA GLN A 147 -16.66 -16.20 0.98
C GLN A 147 -15.32 -15.54 1.31
N VAL A 148 -14.19 -16.20 1.01
CA VAL A 148 -12.85 -15.64 1.22
C VAL A 148 -12.65 -14.42 0.31
N LYS A 149 -13.03 -14.52 -0.97
CA LYS A 149 -12.99 -13.38 -1.90
C LYS A 149 -13.82 -12.20 -1.40
N SER A 150 -15.02 -12.47 -0.85
CA SER A 150 -15.88 -11.44 -0.28
C SER A 150 -15.23 -10.76 0.93
N LYS A 151 -14.58 -11.51 1.83
CA LYS A 151 -13.86 -10.91 2.98
C LYS A 151 -12.66 -10.07 2.53
N ILE A 152 -11.90 -10.55 1.56
CA ILE A 152 -10.79 -9.79 0.96
C ILE A 152 -11.31 -8.50 0.33
N GLY A 153 -12.39 -8.56 -0.46
CA GLY A 153 -13.01 -7.37 -1.05
C GLY A 153 -13.50 -6.37 0.01
N SER A 154 -14.20 -6.84 1.04
CA SER A 154 -14.66 -5.97 2.13
C SER A 154 -13.50 -5.31 2.90
N PHE A 155 -12.39 -6.00 3.11
CA PHE A 155 -11.19 -5.38 3.70
C PHE A 155 -10.52 -4.42 2.72
N ASP A 156 -10.52 -4.74 1.42
CA ASP A 156 -9.96 -3.90 0.37
C ASP A 156 -10.75 -2.59 0.14
N ASP A 157 -12.00 -2.51 0.56
CA ASP A 157 -12.77 -1.27 0.50
C ASP A 157 -12.48 -0.30 1.67
N LYS A 158 -11.69 -0.72 2.67
CA LYS A 158 -11.34 0.14 3.81
C LYS A 158 -10.29 1.20 3.45
N ASP A 159 -10.35 2.36 4.10
CA ASP A 159 -9.33 3.40 3.92
C ASP A 159 -8.03 3.12 4.68
N VAL A 160 -8.09 2.29 5.74
CA VAL A 160 -6.95 1.98 6.61
C VAL A 160 -6.57 0.52 6.47
N LYS A 161 -5.34 0.26 6.02
CA LYS A 161 -4.81 -1.09 5.76
C LYS A 161 -3.29 -1.14 6.02
N PRO A 162 -2.68 -2.32 6.16
CA PRO A 162 -1.23 -2.44 6.16
C PRO A 162 -0.62 -1.99 4.83
N GLN A 163 0.55 -1.36 4.86
CA GLN A 163 1.23 -0.88 3.64
C GLN A 163 1.48 -2.00 2.62
N TRP A 164 1.82 -3.21 3.06
CA TRP A 164 1.99 -4.34 2.14
C TRP A 164 0.72 -4.65 1.34
N TRP A 165 -0.47 -4.33 1.84
CA TRP A 165 -1.74 -4.56 1.14
C TRP A 165 -1.86 -3.68 -0.10
N HIS A 166 -1.47 -2.41 -0.01
CA HIS A 166 -1.51 -1.46 -1.14
C HIS A 166 -0.54 -1.85 -2.26
N GLU A 167 0.56 -2.51 -1.93
CA GLU A 167 1.59 -2.89 -2.91
C GLU A 167 1.41 -4.30 -3.47
N THR A 168 0.64 -5.14 -2.78
CA THR A 168 0.42 -6.52 -3.24
C THR A 168 -0.66 -6.50 -4.29
N LYS A 169 -0.31 -6.97 -5.50
CA LYS A 169 -1.27 -7.05 -6.60
C LYS A 169 -2.40 -8.02 -6.27
N LEU A 170 -3.62 -7.49 -6.23
CA LEU A 170 -4.86 -8.21 -5.97
C LEU A 170 -5.71 -8.27 -7.25
N LYS A 171 -6.15 -9.47 -7.64
CA LYS A 171 -7.06 -9.66 -8.78
C LYS A 171 -8.11 -10.72 -8.44
N ASP A 172 -9.39 -10.36 -8.53
CA ASP A 172 -10.51 -11.28 -8.27
C ASP A 172 -10.40 -12.00 -6.89
N GLY A 173 -10.10 -11.22 -5.84
CA GLY A 173 -9.95 -11.73 -4.48
C GLY A 173 -8.76 -12.68 -4.28
N GLN A 174 -7.76 -12.62 -5.16
CA GLN A 174 -6.54 -13.40 -5.08
C GLN A 174 -5.30 -12.50 -5.17
N PHE A 175 -4.40 -12.67 -4.20
CA PHE A 175 -3.11 -11.99 -4.18
C PHE A 175 -2.13 -12.71 -5.11
N GLU A 176 -1.37 -11.97 -5.90
CA GLU A 176 -0.12 -12.50 -6.45
C GLU A 176 0.83 -12.89 -5.32
N THR A 177 1.71 -13.87 -5.55
CA THR A 177 2.64 -14.36 -4.53
C THR A 177 3.49 -13.18 -4.01
N PRO A 178 3.28 -12.74 -2.75
CA PRO A 178 4.02 -11.60 -2.23
C PRO A 178 5.49 -12.01 -2.00
N LYS A 179 6.41 -11.04 -2.06
CA LYS A 179 7.78 -11.29 -1.61
C LYS A 179 7.81 -11.24 -0.07
N PRO A 180 8.48 -12.19 0.61
CA PRO A 180 8.48 -12.23 2.08
C PRO A 180 9.01 -10.95 2.74
N SER A 181 10.08 -10.38 2.19
CA SER A 181 10.67 -9.11 2.66
C SER A 181 9.68 -7.95 2.58
N THR A 182 8.81 -7.94 1.56
CA THR A 182 7.80 -6.90 1.38
C THR A 182 6.77 -6.92 2.51
N ILE A 183 6.37 -8.10 2.99
CA ILE A 183 5.38 -8.20 4.07
C ILE A 183 5.98 -7.68 5.38
N LYS A 184 7.19 -8.13 5.74
CA LYS A 184 7.82 -7.79 7.03
C LYS A 184 8.15 -6.30 7.15
N ASP A 185 8.79 -5.72 6.14
CA ASP A 185 9.26 -4.33 6.22
C ASP A 185 8.12 -3.32 6.10
N LYS A 186 6.96 -3.78 5.61
CA LYS A 186 5.76 -2.96 5.34
C LYS A 186 4.55 -3.37 6.17
N ASP A 187 4.81 -4.01 7.31
CA ASP A 187 3.79 -4.40 8.28
C ASP A 187 3.43 -3.26 9.24
N TYR A 188 3.07 -2.11 8.68
CA TYR A 188 2.59 -0.95 9.41
C TYR A 188 1.33 -0.42 8.75
N TRP A 189 0.42 0.11 9.57
CA TRP A 189 -0.88 0.60 9.11
C TRP A 189 -0.76 1.97 8.49
N VAL A 190 -1.34 2.12 7.31
CA VAL A 190 -1.45 3.36 6.57
C VAL A 190 -2.91 3.68 6.30
N LYS A 191 -3.19 4.97 6.08
CA LYS A 191 -4.48 5.48 5.63
C LYS A 191 -4.31 6.07 4.24
N GLU A 192 -5.17 5.66 3.32
CA GLU A 192 -5.34 6.33 2.05
C GLU A 192 -6.31 7.52 2.21
N HIS A 193 -5.89 8.68 1.75
CA HIS A 193 -6.69 9.90 1.69
C HIS A 193 -6.97 10.21 0.22
N LYS A 194 -8.23 10.02 -0.16
CA LYS A 194 -8.73 10.43 -1.49
C LYS A 194 -8.84 11.94 -1.51
N LEU A 195 -8.06 12.59 -2.38
CA LEU A 195 -8.06 14.05 -2.48
C LEU A 195 -9.15 14.52 -3.46
N PRO A 196 -9.62 15.77 -3.36
CA PRO A 196 -10.58 16.31 -4.31
C PRO A 196 -10.02 16.34 -5.74
N ASP A 197 -10.79 15.83 -6.70
CA ASP A 197 -10.43 15.82 -8.12
C ASP A 197 -10.79 17.14 -8.80
N ASP A 198 -10.05 18.18 -8.45
CA ASP A 198 -10.33 19.54 -8.85
C ASP A 198 -9.10 20.24 -9.46
N GLY A 199 -7.98 19.53 -9.65
CA GLY A 199 -6.73 20.08 -10.17
C GLY A 199 -5.75 20.59 -9.10
N ALA A 200 -6.16 20.68 -7.84
CA ALA A 200 -5.30 21.08 -6.72
C ALA A 200 -4.79 19.90 -5.86
N CYS A 201 -5.12 18.65 -6.21
CA CYS A 201 -4.79 17.44 -5.46
C CYS A 201 -3.27 17.26 -5.21
N GLN A 202 -2.41 17.54 -6.19
CA GLN A 202 -0.95 17.45 -6.01
C GLN A 202 -0.44 18.42 -4.93
N PHE A 203 -0.95 19.66 -4.91
CA PHE A 203 -0.55 20.64 -3.91
C PHE A 203 -1.12 20.32 -2.53
N ARG A 204 -2.35 19.79 -2.45
CA ARG A 204 -2.90 19.27 -1.18
C ARG A 204 -2.00 18.19 -0.62
N ALA A 205 -1.69 17.15 -1.40
CA ALA A 205 -0.80 16.08 -0.97
C ALA A 205 0.55 16.63 -0.49
N ALA A 206 1.13 17.54 -1.25
CA ALA A 206 2.44 18.06 -0.99
C ALA A 206 2.51 19.00 0.23
N PHE A 207 1.53 19.88 0.43
CA PHE A 207 1.45 20.73 1.62
C PHE A 207 1.12 19.90 2.86
N THR A 208 0.24 18.90 2.76
CA THR A 208 0.02 17.93 3.84
C THR A 208 1.33 17.25 4.25
N LEU A 209 2.15 16.79 3.29
CA LEU A 209 3.42 16.13 3.59
C LEU A 209 4.48 17.09 4.16
N ARG A 210 4.57 18.31 3.61
CA ARG A 210 5.52 19.34 4.04
C ARG A 210 5.26 19.81 5.47
N ASP A 211 3.99 20.11 5.77
CA ASP A 211 3.60 20.76 7.01
C ASP A 211 3.16 19.75 8.09
N LYS A 212 2.94 18.49 7.70
CA LYS A 212 2.33 17.44 8.54
C LYS A 212 1.01 17.92 9.15
N ASP A 213 0.18 18.55 8.32
CA ASP A 213 -1.08 19.17 8.70
C ASP A 213 -2.22 18.60 7.86
N ASP A 214 -3.22 18.03 8.52
CA ASP A 214 -4.36 17.37 7.88
C ASP A 214 -5.38 18.37 7.33
N THR A 215 -5.32 19.64 7.73
CA THR A 215 -6.20 20.70 7.19
C THR A 215 -6.02 20.86 5.67
N TRP A 216 -4.81 20.60 5.16
CA TRP A 216 -4.51 20.63 3.73
C TRP A 216 -5.24 19.55 2.91
N LEU A 217 -5.63 18.42 3.52
CA LEU A 217 -6.36 17.35 2.83
C LEU A 217 -7.70 17.84 2.28
N SER A 218 -8.35 18.75 3.01
CA SER A 218 -9.66 19.33 2.69
C SER A 218 -9.62 20.81 2.32
N ALA A 219 -8.43 21.40 2.19
CA ALA A 219 -8.28 22.83 1.87
C ALA A 219 -9.00 23.19 0.56
N SER A 220 -9.61 24.36 0.51
CA SER A 220 -10.27 24.84 -0.71
C SER A 220 -9.25 25.15 -1.81
N LYS A 221 -9.69 25.28 -3.05
CA LYS A 221 -8.79 25.73 -4.14
C LYS A 221 -8.23 27.11 -3.85
N GLU A 222 -9.05 27.96 -3.24
CA GLU A 222 -8.69 29.33 -2.86
C GLU A 222 -7.55 29.31 -1.83
N ASP A 223 -7.63 28.48 -0.80
CA ASP A 223 -6.58 28.36 0.22
C ASP A 223 -5.27 27.84 -0.40
N ILE A 224 -5.36 26.83 -1.27
CA ILE A 224 -4.20 26.28 -1.98
C ILE A 224 -3.57 27.34 -2.90
N ARG A 225 -4.40 28.10 -3.64
CA ARG A 225 -3.94 29.18 -4.49
C ARG A 225 -3.24 30.25 -3.67
N ASP A 226 -3.86 30.71 -2.59
CA ASP A 226 -3.34 31.80 -1.75
C ASP A 226 -1.98 31.39 -1.12
N GLU A 227 -1.79 30.12 -0.79
CA GLU A 227 -0.49 29.57 -0.36
C GLU A 227 0.56 29.59 -1.47
N VAL A 228 0.21 29.12 -2.67
CA VAL A 228 1.10 29.13 -3.85
C VAL A 228 1.46 30.55 -4.27
N GLU A 229 0.51 31.49 -4.20
CA GLU A 229 0.68 32.91 -4.54
C GLU A 229 1.55 33.68 -3.53
N LYS A 230 1.97 33.07 -2.41
CA LYS A 230 3.05 33.64 -1.58
C LYS A 230 4.37 33.73 -2.35
N ASN A 231 4.57 32.90 -3.38
CA ASN A 231 5.81 32.85 -4.17
C ASN A 231 5.55 32.76 -5.69
N PRO A 232 4.93 33.79 -6.32
CA PRO A 232 4.48 33.70 -7.72
C PRO A 232 5.66 33.68 -8.70
N VAL A 233 6.80 34.28 -8.33
CA VAL A 233 8.04 34.28 -9.13
C VAL A 233 8.56 32.86 -9.32
N LEU A 234 8.47 32.03 -8.28
CA LEU A 234 8.91 30.66 -8.29
C LEU A 234 8.04 29.78 -9.20
N VAL A 235 6.72 30.01 -9.19
CA VAL A 235 5.78 29.32 -10.10
C VAL A 235 6.06 29.66 -11.55
N LYS A 236 6.20 30.95 -11.86
CA LYS A 236 6.50 31.42 -13.23
C LYS A 236 7.82 30.87 -13.73
N LYS A 237 8.84 30.81 -12.86
CA LYS A 237 10.11 30.20 -13.19
C LYS A 237 9.96 28.72 -13.55
N ALA A 238 9.19 27.94 -12.78
CA ALA A 238 8.96 26.53 -13.09
C ALA A 238 8.25 26.32 -14.44
N ILE A 239 7.28 27.19 -14.78
CA ILE A 239 6.63 27.18 -16.10
C ILE A 239 7.65 27.50 -17.20
N HIS A 240 8.43 28.55 -17.01
CA HIS A 240 9.47 28.97 -17.95
C HIS A 240 10.52 27.88 -18.21
N ASP A 241 11.02 27.26 -17.15
CA ASP A 241 12.02 26.19 -17.22
C ASP A 241 11.47 24.97 -17.98
N SER A 242 10.19 24.64 -17.77
CA SER A 242 9.49 23.54 -18.49
C SER A 242 9.34 23.82 -19.98
N VAL A 243 8.89 25.02 -20.34
CA VAL A 243 8.76 25.43 -21.75
C VAL A 243 10.14 25.47 -22.43
N THR A 244 11.16 25.96 -21.74
CA THR A 244 12.54 26.01 -22.27
C THR A 244 13.10 24.61 -22.52
N PHE A 245 12.87 23.67 -21.61
CA PHE A 245 13.23 22.27 -21.79
C PHE A 245 12.58 21.66 -23.05
N LEU A 246 11.27 21.80 -23.22
CA LEU A 246 10.55 21.25 -24.37
C LEU A 246 10.96 21.91 -25.70
N LYS A 247 11.25 23.21 -25.69
CA LYS A 247 11.84 23.90 -26.85
C LYS A 247 13.19 23.30 -27.24
N GLY A 248 14.08 23.11 -26.26
CA GLY A 248 15.40 22.53 -26.48
C GLY A 248 15.36 21.10 -27.01
N ALA A 249 14.34 20.34 -26.61
CA ALA A 249 14.09 18.98 -27.08
C ALA A 249 13.34 18.90 -28.43
N ASN A 250 12.92 20.04 -28.99
CA ASN A 250 12.09 20.13 -30.20
C ASN A 250 10.78 19.31 -30.11
N LEU A 251 10.13 19.37 -28.94
CA LEU A 251 8.90 18.63 -28.62
C LEU A 251 7.63 19.50 -28.67
N ILE A 252 7.73 20.76 -29.14
CA ILE A 252 6.58 21.66 -29.26
C ILE A 252 5.96 21.51 -30.65
N PRO A 253 4.70 21.05 -30.79
CA PRO A 253 4.04 20.94 -32.08
C PRO A 253 3.90 22.30 -32.78
N ASP A 254 3.94 22.30 -34.12
CA ASP A 254 3.96 23.50 -34.96
C ASP A 254 2.88 24.54 -34.59
N ARG A 255 1.68 24.07 -34.28
CA ARG A 255 0.53 24.89 -33.88
C ARG A 255 0.79 25.72 -32.62
N PHE A 256 1.63 25.22 -31.72
CA PHE A 256 1.95 25.87 -30.45
C PHE A 256 3.26 26.64 -30.47
N ILE A 257 4.13 26.44 -31.48
CA ILE A 257 5.44 27.11 -31.58
C ILE A 257 5.32 28.62 -31.48
N VAL A 258 4.34 29.22 -32.18
CA VAL A 258 4.14 30.69 -32.16
C VAL A 258 3.71 31.18 -30.78
N PHE A 259 2.88 30.42 -30.06
CA PHE A 259 2.44 30.78 -28.72
C PHE A 259 3.61 30.70 -27.72
N PHE A 260 4.28 29.54 -27.67
CA PHE A 260 5.39 29.35 -26.75
C PHE A 260 6.66 30.09 -27.14
N GLY A 261 6.78 30.53 -28.41
CA GLY A 261 7.87 31.36 -28.89
C GLY A 261 7.81 32.83 -28.45
N LYS A 262 6.69 33.29 -27.87
CA LYS A 262 6.55 34.66 -27.37
C LYS A 262 7.27 34.84 -26.03
N GLU A 263 7.82 36.03 -25.84
CA GLU A 263 8.33 36.49 -24.54
C GLU A 263 7.17 36.63 -23.54
N GLY A 264 7.37 36.23 -22.29
CA GLY A 264 6.34 36.29 -21.24
C GLY A 264 5.26 35.20 -21.32
N VAL A 265 5.54 34.06 -21.97
CA VAL A 265 4.58 32.95 -22.04
C VAL A 265 4.27 32.37 -20.65
N GLU A 266 5.26 32.32 -19.77
CA GLU A 266 5.09 31.90 -18.38
C GLU A 266 4.09 32.77 -17.62
N ASP A 267 4.07 34.09 -17.87
CA ASP A 267 3.10 35.00 -17.28
C ASP A 267 1.69 34.71 -17.80
N HIS A 268 1.55 34.41 -19.10
CA HIS A 268 0.26 34.08 -19.68
C HIS A 268 -0.32 32.80 -19.09
N VAL A 269 0.48 31.72 -19.08
CA VAL A 269 0.09 30.43 -18.52
C VAL A 269 -0.22 30.57 -17.03
N TYR A 270 0.64 31.25 -16.26
CA TYR A 270 0.40 31.53 -14.84
C TYR A 270 -0.93 32.26 -14.60
N ASN A 271 -1.19 33.33 -15.35
CA ASN A 271 -2.38 34.15 -15.16
C ASN A 271 -3.68 33.39 -15.49
N LYS A 272 -3.62 32.48 -16.46
CA LYS A 272 -4.77 31.71 -16.95
C LYS A 272 -5.04 30.42 -16.19
N THR A 273 -4.08 29.95 -15.39
CA THR A 273 -4.20 28.70 -14.64
C THR A 273 -4.27 28.95 -13.13
N ILE A 274 -3.25 29.57 -12.54
CA ILE A 274 -3.16 29.74 -11.08
C ILE A 274 -3.93 30.98 -10.66
N LYS A 275 -3.64 32.13 -11.27
CA LYS A 275 -4.22 33.42 -10.86
C LYS A 275 -5.72 33.52 -11.14
N SER A 276 -6.21 32.85 -12.18
CA SER A 276 -7.63 32.85 -12.54
C SER A 276 -8.52 32.10 -11.54
N GLY A 277 -7.94 31.27 -10.66
CA GLY A 277 -8.68 30.38 -9.76
C GLY A 277 -9.10 29.05 -10.39
N ASP A 278 -8.88 28.85 -11.70
CA ASP A 278 -9.17 27.57 -12.35
C ASP A 278 -8.22 26.45 -11.89
N PHE A 279 -7.04 26.84 -11.39
CA PHE A 279 -6.04 26.02 -10.70
C PHE A 279 -5.82 24.65 -11.34
N ASN A 280 -5.40 24.67 -12.60
CA ASN A 280 -5.37 23.47 -13.45
C ASN A 280 -4.01 23.29 -14.16
N LEU A 281 -2.93 23.79 -13.54
CA LEU A 281 -1.61 23.94 -14.16
C LEU A 281 -0.95 22.62 -14.60
N TYR A 282 -1.36 21.48 -14.04
CA TYR A 282 -0.77 20.16 -14.32
C TYR A 282 -1.78 19.17 -14.92
N SER A 283 -2.82 19.69 -15.58
CA SER A 283 -3.62 18.86 -16.46
C SER A 283 -3.55 19.39 -17.90
N PRO A 284 -3.57 18.51 -18.91
CA PRO A 284 -3.63 18.91 -20.31
C PRO A 284 -4.77 19.91 -20.58
N ARG A 285 -5.95 19.68 -19.97
CA ARG A 285 -7.13 20.55 -20.09
C ARG A 285 -6.94 21.94 -19.50
N GLY A 286 -6.20 22.05 -18.40
CA GLY A 286 -5.93 23.33 -17.78
C GLY A 286 -4.90 24.17 -18.52
N ILE A 287 -3.94 23.52 -19.16
CA ILE A 287 -3.01 24.20 -20.07
C ILE A 287 -3.74 24.55 -21.37
N GLU A 288 -4.59 23.67 -21.91
CA GLU A 288 -5.44 23.94 -23.08
C GLU A 288 -6.30 25.19 -22.88
N SER A 289 -6.96 25.34 -21.71
CA SER A 289 -7.76 26.53 -21.42
C SER A 289 -6.92 27.82 -21.36
N ALA A 290 -5.64 27.71 -21.01
CA ALA A 290 -4.69 28.83 -21.05
C ALA A 290 -4.21 29.16 -22.47
N LEU A 291 -4.27 28.21 -23.40
CA LEU A 291 -3.82 28.39 -24.79
C LEU A 291 -4.93 28.92 -25.72
N GLY A 292 -6.20 28.85 -25.29
CA GLY A 292 -7.39 29.31 -26.03
C GLY A 292 -8.20 28.15 -26.63
N GLU A 293 -9.45 28.41 -27.04
CA GLU A 293 -10.35 27.36 -27.57
C GLU A 293 -9.77 26.71 -28.83
N PHE A 294 -9.31 25.47 -28.67
CA PHE A 294 -8.91 24.60 -29.75
C PHE A 294 -9.97 23.50 -29.90
N PRO A 295 -10.81 23.52 -30.96
CA PRO A 295 -12.01 22.69 -31.01
C PRO A 295 -11.71 21.18 -31.13
N THR A 296 -10.48 20.79 -31.49
CA THR A 296 -10.02 19.39 -31.46
C THR A 296 -8.49 19.37 -31.43
N LEU A 297 -7.93 18.60 -30.50
CA LEU A 297 -6.50 18.29 -30.43
C LEU A 297 -6.21 17.00 -31.22
N THR A 298 -5.05 16.93 -31.84
CA THR A 298 -4.50 15.67 -32.35
C THR A 298 -3.83 14.88 -31.22
N SER A 299 -3.61 13.58 -31.39
CA SER A 299 -2.94 12.76 -30.36
C SER A 299 -1.54 13.27 -30.01
N GLU A 300 -0.80 13.81 -30.99
CA GLU A 300 0.51 14.43 -30.76
C GLU A 300 0.40 15.69 -29.89
N GLU A 301 -0.65 16.48 -30.08
CA GLU A 301 -0.90 17.68 -29.28
C GLU A 301 -1.36 17.33 -27.85
N GLU A 302 -2.14 16.26 -27.67
CA GLU A 302 -2.51 15.73 -26.35
C GLU A 302 -1.30 15.20 -25.58
N ASP A 303 -0.41 14.47 -26.26
CA ASP A 303 0.85 13.97 -25.68
C ASP A 303 1.78 15.11 -25.28
N PHE A 304 1.89 16.15 -26.12
CA PHE A 304 2.64 17.37 -25.80
C PHE A 304 2.10 18.07 -24.55
N LEU A 305 0.78 18.29 -24.47
CA LEU A 305 0.16 18.97 -23.32
C LEU A 305 0.33 18.17 -22.02
N SER A 306 0.25 16.84 -22.11
CA SER A 306 0.55 15.94 -20.99
C SER A 306 2.00 16.05 -20.54
N THR A 307 2.95 16.03 -21.49
CA THR A 307 4.37 16.18 -21.21
C THR A 307 4.69 17.55 -20.59
N LEU A 308 4.05 18.62 -21.06
CA LEU A 308 4.20 19.95 -20.49
C LEU A 308 3.64 20.04 -19.07
N ALA A 309 2.45 19.48 -18.83
CA ALA A 309 1.87 19.39 -17.49
C ALA A 309 2.78 18.64 -16.51
N ASP A 310 3.32 17.49 -16.91
CA ASP A 310 4.25 16.70 -16.11
C ASP A 310 5.55 17.46 -15.82
N SER A 311 6.12 18.11 -16.83
CA SER A 311 7.34 18.91 -16.67
C SER A 311 7.14 20.10 -15.73
N ILE A 312 5.98 20.77 -15.81
CA ILE A 312 5.63 21.86 -14.89
C ILE A 312 5.46 21.29 -13.47
N GLY A 313 4.84 20.11 -13.34
CA GLY A 313 4.66 19.35 -12.10
C GLY A 313 5.98 19.09 -11.38
N GLU A 314 6.94 18.49 -12.06
CA GLU A 314 8.26 18.19 -11.52
C GLU A 314 9.06 19.45 -11.17
N ASN A 315 9.00 20.49 -11.99
CA ASN A 315 9.68 21.75 -11.68
C ASN A 315 9.07 22.44 -10.45
N LEU A 316 7.74 22.42 -10.31
CA LEU A 316 7.07 22.98 -9.14
C LEU A 316 7.35 22.18 -7.87
N ARG A 317 7.45 20.85 -7.99
CA ARG A 317 7.91 19.99 -6.90
C ARG A 317 9.31 20.40 -6.41
N ASN A 318 10.26 20.60 -7.32
CA ASN A 318 11.61 21.04 -6.97
C ASN A 318 11.62 22.41 -6.32
N VAL A 319 10.86 23.34 -6.88
CA VAL A 319 10.81 24.74 -6.45
C VAL A 319 10.20 24.92 -5.07
N PHE A 320 9.10 24.21 -4.78
CA PHE A 320 8.46 24.23 -3.46
C PHE A 320 9.03 23.19 -2.48
N LYS A 321 10.05 22.43 -2.90
CA LYS A 321 10.60 21.27 -2.16
C LYS A 321 9.50 20.32 -1.70
N LEU A 322 8.52 20.08 -2.55
CA LEU A 322 7.35 19.27 -2.25
C LEU A 322 7.79 17.80 -2.11
N PRO A 323 7.80 17.23 -0.90
CA PRO A 323 8.01 15.80 -0.77
C PRO A 323 6.81 15.08 -1.40
N LEU A 324 7.06 14.22 -2.38
CA LEU A 324 6.08 13.21 -2.82
C LEU A 324 6.25 11.90 -2.04
N THR A 325 7.36 11.79 -1.32
CA THR A 325 7.66 10.77 -0.33
C THR A 325 8.33 11.46 0.86
N SER A 326 8.07 10.97 2.06
CA SER A 326 8.85 11.30 3.24
C SER A 326 9.39 9.99 3.78
N ASP A 327 10.64 9.68 3.45
CA ASP A 327 11.27 8.41 3.84
C ASP A 327 11.30 8.24 5.37
N ASP A 328 11.51 9.35 6.09
CA ASP A 328 11.51 9.38 7.57
C ASP A 328 10.14 9.09 8.19
N SER A 329 9.05 9.41 7.48
CA SER A 329 7.68 9.22 7.96
C SER A 329 6.87 8.22 7.16
N LYS A 330 7.48 7.54 6.18
CA LYS A 330 6.88 6.52 5.31
C LYS A 330 5.57 6.96 4.61
N ALA A 331 5.32 8.28 4.53
CA ALA A 331 4.16 8.86 3.87
C ALA A 331 4.51 9.23 2.42
N TYR A 332 3.58 9.07 1.49
CA TYR A 332 3.83 9.31 0.07
C TYR A 332 2.54 9.58 -0.70
N SER A 333 2.66 10.34 -1.79
CA SER A 333 1.58 10.56 -2.74
C SER A 333 1.59 9.49 -3.83
N VAL A 334 0.40 9.02 -4.22
CA VAL A 334 0.23 8.03 -5.30
C VAL A 334 -0.44 8.70 -6.50
N PRO A 335 0.21 8.75 -7.67
CA PRO A 335 -0.43 9.20 -8.89
C PRO A 335 -1.41 8.13 -9.39
N THR A 336 -2.62 8.55 -9.75
CA THR A 336 -3.69 7.73 -10.33
C THR A 336 -4.02 8.19 -11.76
N GLY A 337 -3.00 8.69 -12.46
CA GLY A 337 -3.12 9.49 -13.68
C GLY A 337 -2.81 10.96 -13.36
N ASN A 338 -3.67 11.88 -13.79
CA ASN A 338 -3.55 13.32 -13.49
C ASN A 338 -4.02 13.69 -12.06
N HIS A 339 -4.33 12.70 -11.23
CA HIS A 339 -4.84 12.86 -9.88
C HIS A 339 -3.91 12.23 -8.85
N TYR A 340 -3.78 12.84 -7.67
CA TYR A 340 -2.92 12.35 -6.60
C TYR A 340 -3.76 12.01 -5.37
N ASN A 341 -3.63 10.78 -4.88
CA ASN A 341 -4.04 10.42 -3.53
C ASN A 341 -2.85 10.52 -2.59
N LEU A 342 -3.11 10.58 -1.29
CA LEU A 342 -2.06 10.56 -0.27
C LEU A 342 -2.17 9.29 0.58
N ILE A 343 -1.05 8.61 0.81
CA ILE A 343 -0.95 7.51 1.76
C ILE A 343 -0.05 7.96 2.91
N THR A 344 -0.57 7.91 4.14
CA THR A 344 0.19 8.27 5.34
C THR A 344 0.10 7.16 6.38
N PRO A 345 1.12 6.93 7.22
CA PRO A 345 0.90 6.17 8.44
C PRO A 345 -0.26 6.74 9.27
N VAL A 346 -0.93 5.87 10.04
CA VAL A 346 -2.09 6.27 10.86
C VAL A 346 -1.74 7.32 11.92
N ASP A 347 -0.49 7.37 12.35
CA ASP A 347 0.06 8.28 13.35
C ASP A 347 0.73 9.53 12.74
N PHE A 348 0.71 9.69 11.42
CA PHE A 348 1.46 10.74 10.70
C PHE A 348 1.19 12.18 11.18
N PHE A 349 -0.07 12.48 11.54
CA PHE A 349 -0.48 13.82 12.02
C PHE A 349 -0.36 13.98 13.54
N THR A 350 0.05 12.92 14.25
CA THR A 350 0.23 12.99 15.70
C THR A 350 1.47 13.84 15.99
N LYS A 351 1.29 14.96 16.69
CA LYS A 351 2.41 15.77 17.15
C LYS A 351 3.26 14.93 18.10
N ILE A 352 4.54 14.76 17.76
CA ILE A 352 5.53 14.27 18.70
C ILE A 352 5.90 15.48 19.56
N ASP A 353 5.45 15.49 20.81
CA ASP A 353 5.78 16.53 21.80
C ASP A 353 7.27 16.60 22.14
#